data_AF-A0A133UMC8-F1
#
_entry.id   AF-A0A133UMC8-F1
#
_cell.length_a   1.000
_cell.length_b   1.000
_cell.length_c   1.000
_cell.angle_alpha   90.00
_cell.angle_beta   90.00
_cell.angle_gamma   90.00
#
_symmetry.space_group_name_H-M   'P 1'
#
loop_
_entity.id
_entity.type
_entity.pdbx_description
1 polymer ?
#
loop_
_entity_poly.entity_id
_entity_poly.type
_entity_poly.pdbx_seq_one_letter_code
_entity_poly.pdbx_strand_id
1 'polypeptide(L)'
;MKVASITDPITSDGLRLAGIEEAYEVKNKEEAEETFEELLGKKEIEIILLSEKLAQEMDEKLLESKREEGGIIPIVIEIPGKEGPVPERREIIDKLVKRAVGIKLEA
;
A
#
# COMPACT_ATOMS: atom_id res chain seq x y z
N MET A 1 -0.37 16.53 -11.27
CA MET A 1 -0.67 15.13 -10.92
C MET A 1 0.36 14.17 -11.46
N LYS A 2 1.35 13.87 -10.62
CA LYS A 2 2.21 12.70 -10.79
C LYS A 2 1.81 11.62 -9.79
N VAL A 3 1.85 10.39 -10.26
CA VAL A 3 1.57 9.19 -9.47
C VAL A 3 2.89 8.44 -9.35
N ALA A 4 3.25 8.04 -8.14
CA ALA A 4 4.36 7.13 -7.89
C ALA A 4 3.80 5.79 -7.38
N SER A 5 4.56 4.72 -7.54
CA SER A 5 4.22 3.41 -6.96
C SER A 5 5.41 2.76 -6.26
N ILE A 6 5.16 2.11 -5.14
CA ILE A 6 6.12 1.32 -4.37
C ILE A 6 5.55 -0.10 -4.25
N THR A 7 6.08 -1.03 -5.04
CA THR A 7 5.54 -2.39 -5.14
C THR A 7 6.63 -3.41 -5.41
N ASP A 8 6.28 -4.70 -5.37
CA ASP A 8 7.17 -5.77 -5.80
C ASP A 8 7.56 -5.63 -7.28
N PRO A 9 8.67 -6.24 -7.73
CA PRO A 9 9.19 -6.05 -9.09
C PRO A 9 8.17 -6.31 -10.21
N ILE A 10 7.37 -7.38 -10.08
CA ILE A 10 6.41 -7.77 -11.13
C ILE A 10 5.29 -6.73 -11.24
N THR A 11 4.77 -6.28 -10.10
CA THR A 11 3.72 -5.24 -10.06
C THR A 11 4.26 -3.90 -10.56
N SER A 12 5.51 -3.55 -10.20
CA SER A 12 6.17 -2.31 -10.63
C SER A 12 6.33 -2.25 -12.15
N ASP A 13 6.78 -3.35 -12.76
CA ASP A 13 6.87 -3.47 -14.23
C ASP A 13 5.50 -3.31 -14.89
N GLY A 14 4.46 -3.94 -14.35
CA GLY A 14 3.10 -3.80 -14.84
C GLY A 14 2.58 -2.35 -14.78
N LEU A 15 2.84 -1.64 -13.68
CA LEU A 15 2.47 -0.23 -13.53
C LEU A 15 3.26 0.68 -14.47
N ARG A 16 4.54 0.38 -14.70
CA ARG A 16 5.37 1.10 -15.68
C ARG A 16 4.83 0.94 -17.10
N LEU A 17 4.42 -0.27 -17.47
CA LEU A 17 3.75 -0.54 -18.75
C LEU A 17 2.39 0.15 -18.87
N ALA A 18 1.69 0.37 -17.74
CA ALA A 18 0.44 1.11 -17.68
C ALA A 18 0.64 2.65 -17.72
N GLY A 19 1.88 3.15 -17.79
CA GLY A 19 2.19 4.56 -17.92
C GLY A 19 2.53 5.27 -16.60
N ILE A 20 2.74 4.54 -15.50
CA ILE A 20 3.28 5.11 -14.26
C ILE A 20 4.81 5.15 -14.37
N GLU A 21 5.36 6.31 -14.72
CA GLU A 21 6.81 6.46 -14.92
C GLU A 21 7.60 6.29 -13.61
N GLU A 22 7.06 6.82 -12.52
CA GLU A 22 7.62 6.80 -11.16
C GLU A 22 7.27 5.49 -10.43
N ALA A 23 7.55 4.35 -11.07
CA ALA A 23 7.37 3.03 -10.49
C ALA A 23 8.66 2.52 -9.84
N TYR A 24 8.63 2.34 -8.53
CA TYR A 24 9.75 1.89 -7.70
C TYR A 24 9.55 0.42 -7.33
N GLU A 25 10.55 -0.39 -7.68
CA GLU A 25 10.62 -1.78 -7.26
C GLU A 25 11.32 -1.90 -5.90
N VAL A 26 10.69 -2.59 -4.96
CA VAL A 26 11.27 -2.84 -3.63
C VAL A 26 11.15 -4.32 -3.28
N LYS A 27 12.11 -4.82 -2.49
CA LYS A 27 12.20 -6.24 -2.12
C LYS A 27 11.84 -6.50 -0.66
N ASN A 28 11.95 -5.49 0.18
CA ASN A 28 11.73 -5.59 1.62
C ASN A 28 11.10 -4.30 2.15
N LYS A 29 10.69 -4.36 3.41
CA LYS A 29 10.11 -3.25 4.15
C LYS A 29 11.07 -2.06 4.21
N GLU A 30 12.35 -2.27 4.51
CA GLU A 30 13.31 -1.18 4.71
C GLU A 30 13.47 -0.32 3.45
N GLU A 31 13.59 -0.95 2.28
CA GLU A 31 13.62 -0.26 0.97
C GLU A 31 12.32 0.49 0.70
N ALA A 32 11.17 -0.07 1.10
CA ALA A 32 9.87 0.57 0.94
C ALA A 32 9.74 1.81 1.82
N GLU A 33 10.20 1.75 3.07
CA GLU A 33 10.22 2.89 4.00
C GLU A 33 11.12 4.02 3.48
N GLU A 34 12.34 3.70 3.06
CA GLU A 34 13.27 4.69 2.48
C GLU A 34 12.67 5.36 1.23
N THR A 35 12.17 4.58 0.29
CA THR A 35 11.53 5.10 -0.93
C THR A 35 10.31 5.96 -0.60
N PHE A 36 9.51 5.55 0.38
CA PHE A 36 8.32 6.30 0.81
C PHE A 36 8.72 7.66 1.39
N GLU A 37 9.74 7.72 2.24
CA GLU A 37 10.28 8.97 2.78
C GLU A 37 10.79 9.91 1.68
N GLU A 38 11.51 9.37 0.69
CA GLU A 38 11.96 10.16 -0.47
C GLU A 38 10.79 10.76 -1.25
N LEU A 39 9.75 9.96 -1.51
CA LEU A 39 8.58 10.39 -2.27
C LEU A 39 7.76 11.46 -1.52
N LEU A 40 7.70 11.39 -0.19
CA LEU A 40 7.07 12.42 0.64
C LEU A 40 7.77 13.78 0.55
N GLY A 41 9.09 13.79 0.31
CA GLY A 41 9.85 15.01 0.07
C GLY A 41 9.56 15.67 -1.29
N LYS A 42 8.97 14.93 -2.24
CA LYS A 42 8.71 15.40 -3.61
C LYS A 42 7.32 16.01 -3.72
N LYS A 43 7.24 17.34 -3.67
CA LYS A 43 5.98 18.12 -3.79
C LYS A 43 5.16 17.88 -5.07
N GLU A 44 5.76 17.31 -6.09
CA GLU A 44 5.12 17.00 -7.37
C GLU A 44 4.34 15.67 -7.37
N ILE A 45 4.64 14.77 -6.42
CA ILE A 45 3.95 13.49 -6.25
C ILE A 45 2.67 13.74 -5.47
N GLU A 46 1.54 13.48 -6.11
CA GLU A 46 0.22 13.71 -5.51
C GLU A 46 -0.43 12.41 -4.99
N ILE A 47 -0.05 11.28 -5.58
CA ILE A 47 -0.55 9.95 -5.24
C ILE A 47 0.61 8.98 -5.14
N ILE A 48 0.62 8.17 -4.07
CA ILE A 48 1.53 7.04 -3.90
C ILE A 48 0.70 5.76 -3.88
N LEU A 49 0.93 4.88 -4.85
CA LEU A 49 0.40 3.52 -4.83
C LEU A 49 1.34 2.65 -4.01
N LEU A 50 0.83 1.95 -3.00
CA LEU A 50 1.62 1.07 -2.14
C LEU A 50 0.99 -0.31 -2.17
N SER A 51 1.77 -1.38 -2.24
CA SER A 51 1.16 -2.71 -2.13
C SER A 51 0.62 -2.95 -0.71
N GLU A 52 -0.55 -3.59 -0.58
CA GLU A 52 -1.17 -3.91 0.72
C GLU A 52 -0.20 -4.64 1.66
N LYS A 53 0.60 -5.58 1.13
CA LYS A 53 1.60 -6.32 1.90
C LYS A 53 2.67 -5.40 2.51
N LEU A 54 3.24 -4.50 1.71
CA LEU A 54 4.23 -3.54 2.21
C LEU A 54 3.60 -2.57 3.21
N ALA A 55 2.37 -2.11 2.97
CA ALA A 55 1.66 -1.24 3.90
C ALA A 55 1.47 -1.89 5.29
N GLN A 56 1.19 -3.20 5.33
CA GLN A 56 1.09 -3.96 6.57
C GLN A 56 2.44 -4.18 7.28
N GLU A 57 3.51 -4.32 6.51
CA GLU A 57 4.85 -4.49 7.05
C GLU A 57 5.39 -3.16 7.62
N MET A 58 5.03 -2.03 7.01
CA MET A 58 5.41 -0.67 7.44
C MET A 58 4.71 -0.25 8.75
N ASP A 59 5.36 0.60 9.53
CA ASP A 59 4.77 1.10 10.79
C ASP A 59 3.57 2.03 10.51
N GLU A 60 2.40 1.76 11.10
CA GLU A 60 1.20 2.61 10.94
C GLU A 60 1.48 4.08 11.29
N LYS A 61 2.31 4.34 12.31
CA LYS A 61 2.69 5.71 12.69
C LYS A 61 3.58 6.35 11.64
N LEU A 62 4.41 5.60 10.92
CA LEU A 62 5.20 6.14 9.81
C LEU A 62 4.27 6.62 8.69
N LEU A 63 3.25 5.80 8.37
CA LEU A 63 2.25 6.12 7.36
C LEU A 63 1.34 7.29 7.77
N GLU A 64 1.01 7.43 9.06
CA GLU A 64 0.17 8.50 9.60
C GLU A 64 0.93 9.81 9.83
N SER A 65 2.06 9.77 10.55
CA SER A 65 2.81 10.97 10.97
C SER A 65 3.26 11.83 9.80
N LYS A 66 3.64 11.20 8.67
CA LYS A 66 4.12 11.94 7.50
C LYS A 66 3.00 12.51 6.62
N ARG A 67 1.73 12.21 6.92
CA ARG A 67 0.54 12.88 6.35
C ARG A 67 0.16 14.16 7.10
N GLU A 68 0.60 14.33 8.36
CA GLU A 68 0.10 15.39 9.25
C GLU A 68 0.86 16.73 9.16
N GLU A 69 2.06 16.76 8.57
CA GLU A 69 2.92 17.98 8.54
C GLU A 69 2.44 19.12 7.60
N GLY A 70 1.17 19.12 7.19
CA GLY A 70 0.47 20.33 6.70
C GLY A 70 -0.06 20.29 5.26
N GLY A 71 -0.17 19.11 4.64
CA GLY A 71 -0.79 18.95 3.32
C GLY A 71 -1.58 17.65 3.19
N ILE A 72 -2.69 17.69 2.45
CA ILE A 72 -3.53 16.52 2.08
C ILE A 72 -2.77 15.56 1.12
N ILE A 73 -1.50 15.85 0.82
CA ILE A 73 -0.71 15.30 -0.27
C ILE A 73 0.63 14.81 0.30
N PRO A 74 1.11 13.63 -0.10
CA PRO A 74 0.52 12.70 -1.07
C PRO A 74 -0.57 11.78 -0.49
N ILE A 75 -1.59 11.49 -1.30
CA ILE A 75 -2.60 10.48 -0.97
C ILE A 75 -1.97 9.11 -1.19
N VAL A 76 -1.90 8.30 -0.13
CA VAL A 76 -1.42 6.92 -0.24
C VAL A 76 -2.60 5.99 -0.45
N ILE A 77 -2.55 5.19 -1.52
CA ILE A 77 -3.56 4.21 -1.89
C ILE A 77 -2.92 2.83 -1.84
N GLU A 78 -3.51 1.93 -1.06
CA GLU A 78 -3.10 0.55 -0.99
C GLU A 78 -3.72 -0.26 -2.13
N ILE A 79 -2.92 -1.06 -2.82
CA ILE A 79 -3.34 -1.93 -3.91
C ILE A 79 -2.86 -3.38 -3.69
N PRO A 80 -3.59 -4.39 -4.18
CA PRO A 80 -3.10 -5.76 -4.13
C PRO A 80 -1.83 -5.91 -4.97
N GLY A 81 -0.87 -6.68 -4.47
CA GLY A 81 0.31 -7.09 -5.22
C GLY A 81 0.03 -8.28 -6.13
N LYS A 82 1.08 -8.85 -6.74
CA LYS A 82 0.99 -10.05 -7.60
C LYS A 82 0.33 -11.27 -6.95
N GLU A 83 0.39 -11.36 -5.62
CA GLU A 83 -0.16 -12.48 -4.84
C GLU A 83 -1.69 -12.35 -4.64
N GLY A 84 -2.29 -11.25 -5.08
CA GLY A 84 -3.68 -10.91 -4.86
C GLY A 84 -3.90 -10.08 -3.58
N PRO A 85 -5.17 -9.83 -3.21
CA PRO A 85 -5.51 -9.06 -2.02
C PRO A 85 -5.14 -9.81 -0.74
N VAL A 86 -4.67 -9.08 0.27
CA VAL A 86 -4.35 -9.68 1.57
C VAL A 86 -5.65 -10.15 2.24
N PRO A 87 -5.75 -11.42 2.69
CA PRO A 87 -7.01 -12.01 3.18
C PRO A 87 -7.59 -11.36 4.44
N GLU A 88 -6.77 -10.60 5.19
CA GLU A 88 -7.00 -10.31 6.61
C GLU A 88 -8.29 -9.53 6.87
N ARG A 89 -8.70 -8.62 6.00
CA ARG A 89 -9.94 -7.86 6.24
C ARG A 89 -11.19 -8.74 6.17
N ARG A 90 -11.20 -9.73 5.28
CA ARG A 90 -12.31 -10.68 5.15
C ARG A 90 -12.26 -11.73 6.25
N GLU A 91 -11.07 -12.23 6.55
CA GLU A 91 -10.88 -13.22 7.62
C GLU A 91 -11.24 -12.69 9.00
N ILE A 92 -10.97 -11.43 9.31
CA ILE A 92 -11.33 -10.83 10.61
C ILE A 92 -12.85 -10.77 10.74
N ILE A 93 -13.56 -10.29 9.71
CA ILE A 93 -15.03 -10.24 9.70
C ILE A 93 -15.60 -11.66 9.82
N ASP A 94 -15.08 -12.62 9.06
CA ASP A 94 -15.50 -14.02 9.14
C ASP A 94 -15.24 -14.62 10.53
N LYS A 95 -14.08 -14.33 11.15
CA LYS A 95 -13.76 -14.77 12.51
C LYS A 95 -14.70 -14.14 13.54
N LEU A 96 -15.06 -12.86 13.39
CA LEU A 96 -16.00 -12.16 14.27
C LEU A 96 -17.42 -12.73 14.15
N VAL A 97 -17.93 -12.89 12.92
CA VAL A 97 -19.24 -13.49 12.64
C VAL A 97 -19.29 -14.93 13.15
N LYS A 98 -18.23 -15.72 12.92
CA LYS A 98 -18.12 -17.08 13.43
C LYS A 98 -18.13 -17.14 14.95
N ARG A 99 -17.49 -16.20 15.66
CA ARG A 99 -17.55 -16.13 17.14
C ARG A 99 -18.93 -15.72 17.64
N ALA A 100 -19.59 -14.79 16.97
CA ALA A 100 -20.88 -14.26 17.41
C ALA A 100 -22.06 -15.21 17.13
N VAL A 101 -22.04 -15.90 15.97
CA VAL A 101 -23.21 -16.63 15.44
C VAL A 101 -22.91 -18.11 15.16
N GLY A 102 -21.64 -18.53 15.11
CA GLY A 102 -21.25 -19.94 14.92
C GLY A 102 -21.34 -20.46 13.49
N ILE A 103 -21.63 -19.59 12.51
CA ILE A 103 -21.78 -19.94 11.10
C ILE A 103 -20.60 -19.44 10.28
N LYS A 104 -20.16 -20.27 9.32
CA LYS A 104 -19.13 -19.91 8.33
C LYS A 104 -19.84 -19.30 7.12
N LEU A 105 -19.44 -18.10 6.72
CA LEU A 105 -19.89 -17.53 5.45
C LEU A 105 -19.12 -18.25 4.34
N GLU A 106 -19.83 -18.99 3.49
CA GLU A 106 -19.29 -19.49 2.23
C GLU A 106 -19.63 -18.45 1.15
N ALA A 107 -18.60 -17.99 0.44
CA ALA A 107 -18.73 -17.05 -0.67
C ALA A 107 -19.16 -17.77 -1.95
#